data_AF-A0A354I959-F1
#
_entry.id   AF-A0A354I959-F1
#
_cell.length_a   1.000
_cell.length_b   1.000
_cell.length_c   1.000
_cell.angle_alpha   90.00
_cell.angle_beta   90.00
_cell.angle_gamma   90.00
#
_symmetry.space_group_name_H-M   'P 1'
#
loop_
_entity.id
_entity.type
_entity.pdbx_description
1 polymer ?
#
loop_
_entity_poly.entity_id
_entity_poly.type
_entity_poly.pdbx_seq_one_letter_code
_entity_poly.pdbx_strand_id
1 'polypeptide(L)'
;PDATYRSKAGRTHKGYCANFIEAVGEKGSVIIDYQYDVNTRSDASFIKEYLENAEVSEETSSLITDGAYAGEEASRLAAGKNMGLLTTGLLGRKPKEILGQFELDESGHRISSCPAGNVPKSSSYIKQTDTIRASFYRHQCEGCPYQSQCNPNIKKRTASLLIPLKSRRRILEPVEIMDEETRTLISRIRNGVETVPSILRNKYAVDKMPVRGKLKTKQFFGFKVAALNFSKLMRFTQGKLKCRSFEPA
;
A
#
# COMPACT_ATOMS: atom_id res chain seq x y z
N PRO A 1 9.97 -5.91 -29.89
CA PRO A 1 10.48 -4.92 -28.91
C PRO A 1 10.05 -5.31 -27.49
N ASP A 2 10.99 -5.74 -26.64
CA ASP A 2 10.68 -6.33 -25.32
C ASP A 2 10.32 -5.30 -24.24
N ALA A 3 10.62 -4.02 -24.46
CA ALA A 3 10.32 -2.95 -23.51
C ALA A 3 8.94 -2.36 -23.80
N THR A 4 8.10 -2.28 -22.77
CA THR A 4 6.73 -1.77 -22.87
C THR A 4 6.66 -0.28 -22.56
N TYR A 5 5.56 0.34 -23.00
CA TYR A 5 5.21 1.73 -22.72
C TYR A 5 4.16 1.81 -21.62
N ARG A 6 4.35 2.73 -20.68
CA ARG A 6 3.39 3.06 -19.63
C ARG A 6 3.25 4.57 -19.50
N SER A 7 2.02 5.07 -19.48
CA SER A 7 1.73 6.46 -19.14
C SER A 7 1.35 6.55 -17.67
N LYS A 8 2.04 7.39 -16.89
CA LYS A 8 1.71 7.66 -15.48
C LYS A 8 1.91 9.15 -15.20
N ALA A 9 0.91 9.79 -14.57
CA ALA A 9 0.95 11.21 -14.20
C ALA A 9 1.33 12.16 -15.37
N GLY A 10 0.82 11.88 -16.58
CA GLY A 10 1.10 12.69 -17.78
C GLY A 10 2.48 12.49 -18.41
N ARG A 11 3.31 11.57 -17.90
CA ARG A 11 4.62 11.21 -18.47
C ARG A 11 4.58 9.81 -19.04
N THR A 12 5.19 9.64 -20.21
CA THR A 12 5.40 8.32 -20.83
C THR A 12 6.72 7.74 -20.37
N HIS A 13 6.66 6.52 -19.87
CA HIS A 13 7.81 5.74 -19.43
C HIS A 13 7.93 4.53 -20.34
N LYS A 14 9.08 4.37 -20.99
CA LYS A 14 9.43 3.18 -21.76
C LYS A 14 10.48 2.40 -20.99
N GLY A 15 10.27 1.10 -20.77
CA GLY A 15 11.30 0.28 -20.16
C GLY A 15 10.77 -0.87 -19.31
N TYR A 16 11.56 -1.19 -18.30
CA TYR A 16 11.33 -2.26 -17.35
C TYR A 16 11.06 -1.66 -15.96
N CYS A 17 10.57 -2.49 -15.06
CA CYS A 17 10.44 -2.20 -13.64
C CYS A 17 11.13 -3.31 -12.85
N ALA A 18 11.58 -2.94 -11.65
CA ALA A 18 12.19 -3.87 -10.73
C ALA A 18 11.56 -3.71 -9.35
N ASN A 19 11.29 -4.84 -8.71
CA ASN A 19 10.90 -4.95 -7.32
C ASN A 19 12.05 -5.61 -6.55
N PHE A 20 12.27 -5.27 -5.29
CA PHE A 20 13.34 -5.85 -4.49
C PHE A 20 12.83 -6.15 -3.08
N ILE A 21 13.43 -7.16 -2.46
CA ILE A 21 13.11 -7.59 -1.11
C ILE A 21 14.35 -7.38 -0.27
N GLU A 22 14.20 -6.55 0.74
CA GLU A 22 15.26 -6.22 1.68
C GLU A 22 14.94 -6.87 3.03
N ALA A 23 15.79 -7.81 3.45
CA ALA A 23 15.77 -8.33 4.81
C ALA A 23 16.36 -7.27 5.74
N VAL A 24 15.65 -6.97 6.83
CA VAL A 24 16.04 -5.97 7.83
C VAL A 24 16.12 -6.67 9.19
N GLY A 25 17.27 -6.58 9.83
CA GLY A 25 17.48 -7.03 11.21
C GLY A 25 18.01 -5.88 12.08
N GLU A 26 18.26 -6.16 13.36
CA GLU A 26 18.73 -5.14 14.32
C GLU A 26 20.03 -4.45 13.90
N LYS A 27 20.92 -5.20 13.24
CA LYS A 27 22.29 -4.77 12.92
C LYS A 27 22.42 -4.17 11.52
N GLY A 28 21.38 -4.23 10.68
CA GLY A 28 21.44 -3.73 9.32
C GLY A 28 20.45 -4.39 8.38
N SER A 29 20.66 -4.19 7.09
CA SER A 29 19.76 -4.67 6.04
C SER A 29 20.49 -5.12 4.79
N VAL A 30 19.92 -6.08 4.07
CA VAL A 30 20.49 -6.65 2.85
C VAL A 30 19.38 -6.98 1.85
N ILE A 31 19.61 -6.68 0.57
CA ILE A 31 18.67 -7.08 -0.48
C ILE A 31 18.89 -8.58 -0.73
N ILE A 32 17.88 -9.40 -0.46
CA ILE A 32 17.96 -10.85 -0.58
C ILE A 32 17.40 -11.35 -1.92
N ASP A 33 16.50 -10.58 -2.54
CA ASP A 33 15.89 -10.96 -3.80
C ASP A 33 15.45 -9.72 -4.61
N TYR A 34 15.28 -9.90 -5.92
CA TYR A 34 14.68 -8.91 -6.81
C TYR A 34 13.95 -9.54 -8.00
N GLN A 35 12.80 -8.99 -8.32
CA GLN A 35 12.06 -9.29 -9.54
C GLN A 35 12.32 -8.19 -10.57
N TYR A 36 12.42 -8.56 -11.86
CA TYR A 36 12.70 -7.62 -12.95
C TYR A 36 11.83 -7.95 -14.15
N ASP A 37 10.97 -7.02 -14.55
CA ASP A 37 9.96 -7.26 -15.57
C ASP A 37 9.58 -6.02 -16.39
N VAL A 38 8.66 -6.16 -17.35
CA VAL A 38 8.11 -5.06 -18.14
C VAL A 38 7.37 -4.05 -17.26
N ASN A 39 7.46 -2.76 -17.57
CA ASN A 39 6.95 -1.70 -16.69
C ASN A 39 5.40 -1.62 -16.57
N THR A 40 4.70 -2.42 -17.37
CA THR A 40 3.25 -2.61 -17.37
C THR A 40 2.79 -3.59 -16.30
N ARG A 41 3.71 -4.36 -15.72
CA ARG A 41 3.43 -5.22 -14.58
C ARG A 41 3.06 -4.39 -13.35
N SER A 42 2.05 -4.82 -12.61
CA SER A 42 1.53 -4.09 -11.44
C SER A 42 2.23 -4.49 -10.16
N ASP A 43 2.30 -3.58 -9.20
CA ASP A 43 2.90 -3.80 -7.87
C ASP A 43 2.21 -4.97 -7.14
N ALA A 44 0.88 -5.04 -7.21
CA ALA A 44 0.08 -6.16 -6.71
C ALA A 44 0.46 -7.53 -7.32
N SER A 45 0.85 -7.57 -8.59
CA SER A 45 1.28 -8.82 -9.24
C SER A 45 2.68 -9.28 -8.81
N PHE A 46 3.53 -8.35 -8.37
CA PHE A 46 4.86 -8.70 -7.87
C PHE A 46 4.80 -9.36 -6.50
N ILE A 47 4.07 -8.74 -5.56
CA ILE A 47 3.88 -9.32 -4.22
C ILE A 47 3.13 -10.64 -4.26
N LYS A 48 2.13 -10.78 -5.13
CA LYS A 48 1.42 -12.04 -5.29
C LYS A 48 2.36 -13.16 -5.74
N GLU A 49 3.14 -12.93 -6.80
CA GLU A 49 4.13 -13.92 -7.26
C GLU A 49 5.16 -14.23 -6.17
N TYR A 50 5.61 -13.25 -5.41
CA TYR A 50 6.53 -13.49 -4.30
C TYR A 50 5.90 -14.38 -3.23
N LEU A 51 4.70 -14.06 -2.76
CA LEU A 51 4.00 -14.81 -1.72
C LEU A 51 3.62 -16.23 -2.18
N GLU A 52 3.28 -16.42 -3.45
CA GLU A 52 2.99 -17.74 -4.01
C GLU A 52 4.22 -18.65 -4.02
N ASN A 53 5.39 -18.09 -4.33
CA ASN A 53 6.66 -18.81 -4.39
C ASN A 53 7.41 -18.89 -3.05
N ALA A 54 7.00 -18.11 -2.05
CA ALA A 54 7.62 -18.15 -0.73
C ALA A 54 7.34 -19.49 -0.01
N GLU A 55 8.34 -20.03 0.67
CA GLU A 55 8.15 -21.16 1.56
C GLU A 55 7.38 -20.74 2.82
N VAL A 56 6.70 -21.70 3.46
CA VAL A 56 6.04 -21.44 4.74
C VAL A 56 7.13 -21.32 5.80
N SER A 57 7.19 -20.18 6.50
CA SER A 57 8.17 -19.99 7.56
C SER A 57 7.65 -20.53 8.89
N GLU A 58 8.51 -21.21 9.64
CA GLU A 58 8.21 -21.63 11.01
C GLU A 58 8.13 -20.43 11.97
N GLU A 59 8.87 -19.36 11.68
CA GLU A 59 8.89 -18.13 12.46
C GLU A 59 7.95 -17.07 11.86
N THR A 60 7.23 -16.35 12.73
CA THR A 60 6.39 -15.25 12.29
C THR A 60 7.26 -14.08 11.85
N SER A 61 7.11 -13.65 10.59
CA SER A 61 7.84 -12.52 10.03
C SER A 61 6.88 -11.44 9.51
N SER A 62 7.38 -10.21 9.37
CA SER A 62 6.59 -9.08 8.87
C SER A 62 7.10 -8.61 7.51
N LEU A 63 6.20 -8.57 6.52
CA LEU A 63 6.47 -8.04 5.20
C LEU A 63 5.93 -6.60 5.12
N ILE A 64 6.83 -5.62 5.04
CA ILE A 64 6.48 -4.20 4.96
C ILE A 64 6.58 -3.74 3.51
N THR A 65 5.49 -3.21 2.96
CA THR A 65 5.38 -2.86 1.53
C THR A 65 4.82 -1.46 1.30
N ASP A 66 5.07 -0.87 0.12
CA ASP A 66 4.38 0.37 -0.27
C ASP A 66 2.88 0.12 -0.45
N GLY A 67 2.06 1.15 -0.25
CA GLY A 67 0.59 1.04 -0.26
C GLY A 67 0.01 0.45 -1.56
N ALA A 68 0.73 0.55 -2.68
CA ALA A 68 0.33 -0.03 -3.96
C ALA A 68 0.44 -1.57 -4.04
N TYR A 69 1.18 -2.19 -3.11
CA TYR A 69 1.32 -3.64 -3.01
C TYR A 69 0.24 -4.28 -2.12
N ALA A 70 -0.50 -3.49 -1.36
CA ALA A 70 -1.47 -4.00 -0.40
C ALA A 70 -2.81 -4.36 -1.05
N GLY A 71 -3.31 -5.56 -0.76
CA GLY A 71 -4.65 -6.00 -1.14
C GLY A 71 -5.12 -7.13 -0.24
N GLU A 72 -6.44 -7.31 -0.13
CA GLU A 72 -7.07 -8.36 0.68
C GLU A 72 -6.55 -9.75 0.32
N GLU A 73 -6.38 -10.02 -0.98
CA GLU A 73 -5.80 -11.26 -1.49
C GLU A 73 -4.34 -11.46 -1.03
N ALA A 74 -3.52 -10.40 -1.08
CA ALA A 74 -2.12 -10.45 -0.66
C ALA A 74 -1.99 -10.67 0.85
N SER A 75 -2.85 -10.03 1.66
CA SER A 75 -2.91 -10.25 3.10
C SER A 75 -3.25 -11.70 3.44
N ARG A 76 -4.20 -12.31 2.72
CA ARG A 76 -4.56 -13.71 2.90
C ARG A 76 -3.42 -14.67 2.53
N LEU A 77 -2.75 -14.42 1.41
CA LEU A 77 -1.59 -15.22 0.99
C LEU A 77 -0.43 -15.11 2.00
N ALA A 78 -0.15 -13.91 2.50
CA ALA A 78 0.88 -13.69 3.50
C ALA A 78 0.58 -14.43 4.82
N ALA A 79 -0.67 -14.36 5.30
CA ALA A 79 -1.09 -15.10 6.49
C ALA A 79 -0.89 -16.62 6.33
N GLY A 80 -1.18 -17.16 5.15
CA GLY A 80 -0.93 -18.57 4.82
C GLY A 80 0.56 -18.97 4.81
N LYS A 81 1.48 -18.00 4.79
CA LYS A 81 2.94 -18.20 4.85
C LYS A 81 3.54 -17.81 6.21
N ASN A 82 2.71 -17.59 7.23
CA ASN A 82 3.12 -17.10 8.55
C ASN A 82 3.78 -15.69 8.49
N MET A 83 3.32 -14.86 7.54
CA MET A 83 3.80 -13.50 7.34
C MET A 83 2.70 -12.46 7.59
N GLY A 84 3.00 -11.44 8.38
CA GLY A 84 2.15 -10.25 8.53
C GLY A 84 2.40 -9.24 7.41
N LEU A 85 1.39 -8.91 6.60
CA LEU A 85 1.53 -7.88 5.55
C LEU A 85 1.21 -6.50 6.10
N LEU A 86 2.25 -5.69 6.30
CA LEU A 86 2.16 -4.32 6.77
C LEU A 86 2.42 -3.36 5.62
N THR A 87 1.73 -2.22 5.62
CA THR A 87 1.85 -1.25 4.52
C THR A 87 2.42 0.06 5.05
N THR A 88 3.41 0.61 4.35
CA THR A 88 3.98 1.93 4.68
C THR A 88 2.97 3.05 4.43
N GLY A 89 1.91 2.77 3.65
CA GLY A 89 0.67 3.54 3.57
C GLY A 89 -0.14 3.53 4.88
N LEU A 90 0.54 3.52 6.03
CA LEU A 90 -0.05 3.78 7.33
C LEU A 90 -0.82 5.10 7.25
N LEU A 91 -2.13 4.94 7.34
CA LEU A 91 -3.13 5.96 7.56
C LEU A 91 -3.29 6.96 6.40
N GLY A 92 -3.98 6.51 5.36
CA GLY A 92 -4.99 7.40 4.77
C GLY A 92 -5.85 7.99 5.91
N ARG A 93 -6.27 9.24 5.76
CA ARG A 93 -7.03 10.01 6.78
C ARG A 93 -7.99 9.08 7.53
N LYS A 94 -7.86 9.01 8.87
CA LYS A 94 -8.66 8.09 9.71
C LYS A 94 -10.11 8.15 9.23
N PRO A 95 -10.70 7.00 8.82
CA PRO A 95 -12.08 6.96 8.41
C PRO A 95 -12.96 7.62 9.46
N LYS A 96 -14.00 8.34 9.02
CA LYS A 96 -14.95 8.95 9.95
C LYS A 96 -15.64 7.84 10.73
N GLU A 97 -15.47 7.80 12.05
CA GLU A 97 -15.98 6.73 12.91
C GLU A 97 -17.50 6.51 12.76
N ILE A 98 -18.24 7.59 12.47
CA ILE A 98 -19.68 7.53 12.21
C ILE A 98 -20.08 6.60 11.05
N LEU A 99 -19.19 6.32 10.10
CA LEU A 99 -19.46 5.35 9.03
C LEU A 99 -19.68 3.93 9.59
N GLY A 100 -19.09 3.63 10.76
CA GLY A 100 -19.27 2.41 11.53
C GLY A 100 -20.67 2.24 12.12
N GLN A 101 -21.45 3.31 12.20
CA GLN A 101 -22.77 3.31 12.88
C GLN A 101 -23.96 3.24 11.91
N PHE A 102 -23.75 3.22 10.60
CA PHE A 102 -24.82 3.02 9.63
C PHE A 102 -25.18 1.53 9.53
N GLU A 103 -26.46 1.21 9.54
CA GLU A 103 -26.93 -0.15 9.34
C GLU A 103 -27.10 -0.45 7.86
N LEU A 104 -26.70 -1.65 7.46
CA LEU A 104 -26.87 -2.14 6.10
C LEU A 104 -28.06 -3.11 6.04
N ASP A 105 -28.63 -3.25 4.85
CA ASP A 105 -29.56 -4.32 4.55
C ASP A 105 -28.86 -5.69 4.53
N GLU A 106 -29.65 -6.78 4.45
CA GLU A 106 -29.13 -8.15 4.38
C GLU A 106 -28.16 -8.37 3.21
N SER A 107 -28.33 -7.60 2.12
CA SER A 107 -27.45 -7.67 0.95
C SER A 107 -26.08 -7.01 1.15
N GLY A 108 -25.92 -6.19 2.20
CA GLY A 108 -24.72 -5.41 2.47
C GLY A 108 -24.47 -4.26 1.48
N HIS A 109 -25.40 -3.99 0.57
CA HIS A 109 -25.25 -3.02 -0.53
C HIS A 109 -26.21 -1.84 -0.44
N ARG A 110 -27.08 -1.80 0.57
CA ARG A 110 -27.94 -0.65 0.84
C ARG A 110 -27.91 -0.28 2.32
N ILE A 111 -28.17 0.99 2.60
CA ILE A 111 -28.35 1.49 3.95
C ILE A 111 -29.80 1.26 4.37
N SER A 112 -30.01 0.56 5.49
CA SER A 112 -31.32 0.37 6.11
C SER A 112 -31.65 1.54 7.04
N SER A 113 -30.70 1.95 7.87
CA SER A 113 -30.86 3.05 8.81
C SER A 113 -29.55 3.84 9.00
N CYS A 114 -29.68 5.12 9.39
CA CYS A 114 -28.55 5.95 9.78
C CYS A 114 -28.39 6.01 11.31
N PRO A 115 -27.28 6.55 11.84
CA PRO A 115 -27.03 6.64 13.29
C PRO A 115 -28.07 7.49 14.07
N ALA A 116 -28.83 8.33 13.37
CA ALA A 116 -29.96 9.08 13.93
C ALA A 116 -31.32 8.34 13.80
N GLY A 117 -31.32 7.06 13.39
CA GLY A 117 -32.51 6.25 13.18
C GLY A 117 -33.31 6.56 11.91
N ASN A 118 -32.82 7.44 11.03
CA ASN A 118 -33.54 7.79 9.80
C ASN A 118 -33.34 6.74 8.70
N VAL A 119 -34.42 6.41 8.00
CA VAL A 119 -34.39 5.58 6.79
C VAL A 119 -34.09 6.46 5.56
N PRO A 120 -33.15 6.08 4.68
CA PRO A 120 -32.87 6.84 3.47
C PRO A 120 -34.05 6.80 2.49
N LYS A 121 -34.31 7.93 1.82
CA LYS A 121 -35.23 8.02 0.68
C LYS A 121 -34.81 7.07 -0.45
N SER A 122 -33.50 6.96 -0.69
CA SER A 122 -32.95 6.02 -1.65
C SER A 122 -31.53 5.62 -1.29
N SER A 123 -31.17 4.38 -1.64
CA SER A 123 -29.83 3.84 -1.47
C SER A 123 -29.44 3.05 -2.71
N SER A 124 -28.27 3.33 -3.28
CA SER A 124 -27.74 2.60 -4.43
C SER A 124 -26.27 2.27 -4.27
N TYR A 125 -25.87 1.11 -4.79
CA TYR A 125 -24.48 0.65 -4.74
C TYR A 125 -23.72 1.01 -6.02
N ILE A 126 -22.51 1.55 -5.85
CA ILE A 126 -21.60 1.91 -6.94
C ILE A 126 -20.47 0.87 -6.95
N LYS A 127 -20.58 -0.09 -7.87
CA LYS A 127 -19.67 -1.24 -7.96
C LYS A 127 -18.22 -0.86 -8.24
N GLN A 128 -17.98 0.19 -9.05
CA GLN A 128 -16.63 0.60 -9.44
C GLN A 128 -15.78 1.08 -8.25
N THR A 129 -16.42 1.68 -7.24
CA THR A 129 -15.72 2.28 -6.09
C THR A 129 -16.03 1.58 -4.76
N ASP A 130 -16.79 0.48 -4.78
CA ASP A 130 -17.25 -0.23 -3.58
C ASP A 130 -17.87 0.74 -2.55
N THR A 131 -18.82 1.56 -3.01
CA THR A 131 -19.40 2.68 -2.26
C THR A 131 -20.92 2.67 -2.34
N ILE A 132 -21.60 2.90 -1.22
CA ILE A 132 -23.05 3.10 -1.19
C ILE A 132 -23.35 4.60 -1.25
N ARG A 133 -24.24 4.99 -2.15
CA ARG A 133 -24.81 6.33 -2.21
C ARG A 133 -26.18 6.32 -1.53
N ALA A 134 -26.27 7.01 -0.39
CA ALA A 134 -27.52 7.18 0.34
C ALA A 134 -28.06 8.60 0.16
N SER A 135 -29.36 8.75 -0.05
CA SER A 135 -30.05 10.04 -0.12
C SER A 135 -31.16 10.09 0.92
N PHE A 136 -31.14 11.11 1.76
CA PHE A 136 -32.12 11.41 2.79
C PHE A 136 -32.91 12.68 2.42
N TYR A 137 -34.02 12.91 3.09
CA TYR A 137 -34.71 14.20 3.00
C TYR A 137 -33.88 15.29 3.70
N ARG A 138 -33.93 16.52 3.18
CA ARG A 138 -33.16 17.64 3.73
C ARG A 138 -33.37 17.81 5.23
N HIS A 139 -34.62 17.79 5.69
CA HIS A 139 -34.99 17.99 7.09
C HIS A 139 -34.43 16.90 8.04
N GLN A 140 -34.04 15.73 7.52
CA GLN A 140 -33.45 14.66 8.34
C GLN A 140 -31.96 14.88 8.61
N CYS A 141 -31.29 15.70 7.79
CA CYS A 141 -29.85 15.92 7.86
C CYS A 141 -29.47 17.35 8.25
N GLU A 142 -30.28 18.33 7.87
CA GLU A 142 -30.11 19.74 8.26
C GLU A 142 -30.51 19.92 9.74
N GLY A 143 -29.57 20.37 10.57
CA GLY A 143 -29.75 20.47 12.03
C GLY A 143 -29.57 19.15 12.78
N CYS A 144 -29.20 18.06 12.10
CA CYS A 144 -28.96 16.77 12.75
C CYS A 144 -27.74 16.85 13.71
N PRO A 145 -27.79 16.25 14.91
CA PRO A 145 -26.64 16.23 15.84
C PRO A 145 -25.36 15.68 15.21
N TYR A 146 -25.51 14.76 14.26
CA TYR A 146 -24.41 14.12 13.54
C TYR A 146 -24.01 14.82 12.24
N GLN A 147 -24.61 15.97 11.90
CA GLN A 147 -24.40 16.64 10.61
C GLN A 147 -22.93 16.96 10.35
N SER A 148 -22.19 17.43 11.35
CA SER A 148 -20.77 17.76 11.24
C SER A 148 -19.90 16.52 10.96
N GLN A 149 -20.21 15.40 11.61
CA GLN A 149 -19.50 14.14 11.44
C GLN A 149 -19.80 13.50 10.06
N CYS A 150 -21.09 13.42 9.71
CA CYS A 150 -21.57 12.90 8.43
C CYS A 150 -21.07 13.76 7.25
N ASN A 151 -21.11 15.09 7.39
CA ASN A 151 -20.88 16.07 6.33
C ASN A 151 -21.68 15.78 5.04
N PRO A 152 -23.02 15.71 5.11
CA PRO A 152 -23.85 15.39 3.97
C PRO A 152 -23.84 16.52 2.93
N ASN A 153 -23.94 16.18 1.65
CA ASN A 153 -24.16 17.17 0.60
C ASN A 153 -25.64 17.57 0.58
N ILE A 154 -25.97 18.68 1.25
CA ILE A 154 -27.32 19.21 1.37
C ILE A 154 -27.71 19.99 0.10
N LYS A 155 -28.76 19.52 -0.57
CA LYS A 155 -29.37 20.16 -1.74
C LYS A 155 -30.71 20.81 -1.36
N LYS A 156 -31.42 21.36 -2.35
CA LYS A 156 -32.74 22.02 -2.14
C LYS A 156 -33.76 21.11 -1.43
N ARG A 157 -33.81 19.81 -1.76
CA ARG A 157 -34.83 18.87 -1.22
C ARG A 157 -34.27 17.64 -0.53
N THR A 158 -33.02 17.29 -0.79
CA THR A 158 -32.40 16.05 -0.30
C THR A 158 -31.00 16.33 0.23
N ALA A 159 -30.52 15.43 1.07
CA ALA A 159 -29.15 15.40 1.53
C ALA A 159 -28.54 14.05 1.12
N SER A 160 -27.41 14.07 0.41
CA SER A 160 -26.78 12.84 -0.07
C SER A 160 -25.43 12.58 0.59
N LEU A 161 -25.16 11.31 0.88
CA LEU A 161 -23.90 10.82 1.44
C LEU A 161 -23.33 9.72 0.56
N LEU A 162 -22.00 9.63 0.56
CA LEU A 162 -21.25 8.51 0.02
C LEU A 162 -20.64 7.76 1.19
N ILE A 163 -20.89 6.47 1.26
CA ILE A 163 -20.44 5.57 2.33
C ILE A 163 -19.54 4.52 1.68
N PRO A 164 -18.21 4.71 1.70
CA PRO A 164 -17.27 3.75 1.15
C PRO A 164 -17.23 2.51 2.05
N LEU A 165 -17.59 1.33 1.50
CA LEU A 165 -17.68 0.10 2.29
C LEU A 165 -16.31 -0.33 2.83
N LYS A 166 -15.23 -0.14 2.07
CA LYS A 166 -13.86 -0.37 2.54
C LYS A 166 -13.49 0.44 3.78
N SER A 167 -13.93 1.70 3.85
CA SER A 167 -13.65 2.57 4.99
C SER A 167 -14.46 2.15 6.22
N ARG A 168 -15.71 1.70 5.99
CA ARG A 168 -16.56 1.14 7.04
C ARG A 168 -16.01 -0.17 7.60
N ARG A 169 -15.60 -1.11 6.74
CA ARG A 169 -14.98 -2.38 7.17
C ARG A 169 -13.76 -2.12 8.05
N ARG A 170 -12.88 -1.20 7.67
CA ARG A 170 -11.72 -0.78 8.50
C ARG A 170 -12.07 -0.21 9.89
N ILE A 171 -13.28 0.32 10.10
CA ILE A 171 -13.72 0.81 11.42
C ILE A 171 -14.27 -0.34 12.26
N LEU A 172 -14.98 -1.27 11.61
CA LEU A 172 -15.64 -2.40 12.26
C LEU A 172 -14.72 -3.58 12.52
N GLU A 173 -13.73 -3.78 11.64
CA GLU A 173 -12.63 -4.68 11.89
C GLU A 173 -11.91 -4.18 13.14
N PRO A 174 -11.65 -5.04 14.13
CA PRO A 174 -10.78 -4.69 15.22
C PRO A 174 -9.47 -4.24 14.59
N VAL A 175 -9.17 -2.94 14.71
CA VAL A 175 -7.82 -2.45 14.48
C VAL A 175 -7.01 -3.22 15.49
N GLU A 176 -6.27 -4.24 15.05
CA GLU A 176 -5.14 -4.71 15.84
C GLU A 176 -4.40 -3.44 16.22
N ILE A 177 -4.46 -3.12 17.52
CA ILE A 177 -3.85 -1.91 18.06
C ILE A 177 -2.37 -2.17 17.90
N MET A 178 -1.86 -1.81 16.73
CA MET A 178 -0.46 -1.94 16.40
C MET A 178 0.26 -1.03 17.38
N ASP A 179 1.04 -1.66 18.25
CA ASP A 179 1.72 -1.00 19.33
C ASP A 179 2.64 0.12 18.80
N GLU A 180 2.94 1.09 19.68
CA GLU A 180 3.72 2.27 19.30
C GLU A 180 5.14 1.91 18.84
N GLU A 181 5.69 0.79 19.32
CA GLU A 181 7.02 0.30 18.93
C GLU A 181 6.99 -0.24 17.50
N THR A 182 5.99 -1.04 17.15
CA THR A 182 5.73 -1.52 15.79
C THR A 182 5.47 -0.36 14.82
N ARG A 183 4.70 0.65 15.23
CA ARG A 183 4.52 1.89 14.43
C ARG A 183 5.85 2.59 14.17
N THR A 184 6.67 2.73 15.20
CA THR A 184 7.98 3.37 15.10
C THR A 184 8.91 2.57 14.17
N LEU A 185 8.91 1.24 14.29
CA LEU A 185 9.68 0.34 13.42
C LEU A 185 9.26 0.48 11.95
N ILE A 186 7.96 0.44 11.64
CA ILE A 186 7.45 0.60 10.27
C ILE A 186 7.84 1.97 9.72
N SER A 187 7.76 3.03 10.54
CA SER A 187 8.15 4.39 10.10
C SER A 187 9.64 4.47 9.70
N ARG A 188 10.52 3.76 10.43
CA ARG A 188 11.95 3.69 10.12
C ARG A 188 12.19 2.89 8.84
N ILE A 189 11.50 1.76 8.67
CA ILE A 189 11.61 0.89 7.49
C ILE A 189 11.06 1.60 6.25
N ARG A 190 9.99 2.39 6.37
CA ARG A 190 9.43 3.20 5.28
C ARG A 190 10.47 4.12 4.64
N ASN A 191 11.31 4.76 5.45
CA ASN A 191 12.41 5.58 4.91
C ASN A 191 13.38 4.73 4.08
N GLY A 192 13.62 3.48 4.47
CA GLY A 192 14.43 2.51 3.72
C GLY A 192 13.82 2.15 2.35
N VAL A 193 12.50 1.92 2.31
CA VAL A 193 11.74 1.59 1.08
C VAL A 193 11.93 2.63 -0.02
N GLU A 194 12.01 3.92 0.31
CA GLU A 194 12.26 4.99 -0.66
C GLU A 194 13.76 5.21 -0.93
N THR A 195 14.60 4.94 0.07
CA THR A 195 16.05 5.17 0.01
C THR A 195 16.73 4.21 -0.96
N VAL A 196 16.39 2.92 -0.95
CA VAL A 196 17.02 1.90 -1.83
C VAL A 196 16.81 2.21 -3.33
N PRO A 197 15.58 2.49 -3.83
CA PRO A 197 15.37 2.94 -5.19
C PRO A 197 16.17 4.19 -5.54
N SER A 198 16.20 5.17 -4.63
CA SER A 198 16.92 6.43 -4.83
C SER A 198 18.42 6.18 -5.01
N ILE A 199 19.02 5.34 -4.16
CA ILE A 199 20.44 4.98 -4.28
C ILE A 199 20.71 4.25 -5.60
N LEU A 200 19.87 3.28 -5.97
CA LEU A 200 20.03 2.53 -7.21
C LEU A 200 19.95 3.45 -8.44
N ARG A 201 19.03 4.42 -8.45
CA ARG A 201 18.90 5.40 -9.55
C ARG A 201 20.03 6.42 -9.58
N ASN A 202 20.33 7.04 -8.44
CA ASN A 202 21.23 8.19 -8.39
C ASN A 202 22.71 7.78 -8.33
N LYS A 203 23.04 6.78 -7.51
CA LYS A 203 24.43 6.32 -7.33
C LYS A 203 24.81 5.22 -8.31
N TYR A 204 23.94 4.22 -8.48
CA TYR A 204 24.22 3.10 -9.37
C TYR A 204 23.68 3.30 -10.79
N ALA A 205 22.98 4.39 -11.10
CA ALA A 205 22.52 4.72 -12.46
C ALA A 205 21.75 3.58 -13.16
N VAL A 206 20.83 2.91 -12.44
CA VAL A 206 20.02 1.81 -13.03
C VAL A 206 19.18 2.26 -14.23
N ASP A 207 18.80 3.54 -14.32
CA ASP A 207 18.01 4.04 -15.45
C ASP A 207 18.84 4.28 -16.73
N LYS A 208 20.18 4.27 -16.63
CA LYS A 208 21.12 4.54 -17.72
C LYS A 208 22.05 3.35 -18.01
N MET A 209 21.53 2.13 -17.88
CA MET A 209 22.31 0.90 -18.15
C MET A 209 22.69 0.79 -19.64
N PRO A 210 23.96 0.46 -19.98
CA PRO A 210 24.45 0.43 -21.36
C PRO A 210 24.06 -0.85 -22.13
N VAL A 211 23.05 -1.59 -21.66
CA VAL A 211 22.62 -2.87 -22.23
C VAL A 211 21.14 -2.83 -22.61
N ARG A 212 20.79 -3.54 -23.69
CA ARG A 212 19.42 -3.66 -24.20
C ARG A 212 18.94 -5.12 -24.15
N GLY A 213 17.63 -5.30 -24.02
CA GLY A 213 16.97 -6.61 -23.95
C GLY A 213 16.78 -7.09 -22.51
N LYS A 214 15.63 -7.71 -22.23
CA LYS A 214 15.18 -8.02 -20.86
C LYS A 214 16.21 -8.81 -20.05
N LEU A 215 16.78 -9.86 -20.64
CA LEU A 215 17.75 -10.73 -19.97
C LEU A 215 19.04 -9.98 -19.58
N LYS A 216 19.65 -9.27 -20.54
CA LYS A 216 20.90 -8.53 -20.32
C LYS A 216 20.70 -7.41 -19.31
N THR A 217 19.59 -6.66 -19.42
CA THR A 217 19.29 -5.58 -18.49
C THR A 217 18.95 -6.11 -17.09
N LYS A 218 18.25 -7.25 -16.97
CA LYS A 218 18.02 -7.94 -15.68
C LYS A 218 19.34 -8.32 -15.01
N GLN A 219 20.27 -8.95 -15.75
CA GLN A 219 21.55 -9.37 -15.19
C GLN A 219 22.41 -8.17 -14.76
N PHE A 220 22.46 -7.12 -15.58
CA PHE A 220 23.20 -5.89 -15.25
C PHE A 220 22.60 -5.15 -14.04
N PHE A 221 21.27 -5.17 -13.91
CA PHE A 221 20.58 -4.67 -12.72
C PHE A 221 20.99 -5.47 -11.48
N GLY A 222 21.04 -6.81 -11.58
CA GLY A 222 21.52 -7.68 -10.51
C GLY A 222 22.93 -7.34 -10.03
N PHE A 223 23.87 -7.04 -10.94
CA PHE A 223 25.22 -6.59 -10.54
C PHE A 223 25.20 -5.27 -9.76
N LYS A 224 24.31 -4.34 -10.09
CA LYS A 224 24.15 -3.09 -9.34
C LYS A 224 23.56 -3.32 -7.95
N VAL A 225 22.60 -4.24 -7.82
CA VAL A 225 22.07 -4.68 -6.52
C VAL A 225 23.18 -5.31 -5.67
N ALA A 226 23.98 -6.21 -6.26
CA ALA A 226 25.11 -6.82 -5.56
C ALA A 226 26.13 -5.77 -5.10
N ALA A 227 26.46 -4.78 -5.95
CA ALA A 227 27.36 -3.69 -5.58
C ALA A 227 26.82 -2.83 -4.42
N LEU A 228 25.51 -2.64 -4.32
CA LEU A 228 24.86 -2.00 -3.17
C LEU A 228 25.01 -2.86 -1.91
N ASN A 229 24.74 -4.16 -1.98
CA ASN A 229 24.90 -5.08 -0.85
C ASN A 229 26.36 -5.12 -0.35
N PHE A 230 27.34 -5.21 -1.25
CA PHE A 230 28.76 -5.13 -0.87
C PHE A 230 29.10 -3.80 -0.20
N SER A 231 28.55 -2.68 -0.69
CA SER A 231 28.75 -1.37 -0.07
C SER A 231 28.15 -1.31 1.35
N LYS A 232 27.00 -1.96 1.58
CA LYS A 232 26.39 -2.07 2.92
C LYS A 232 27.27 -2.93 3.84
N LEU A 233 27.75 -4.08 3.36
CA LEU A 233 28.64 -4.96 4.10
C LEU A 233 29.94 -4.26 4.53
N MET A 234 30.58 -3.54 3.61
CA MET A 234 31.82 -2.79 3.92
C MET A 234 31.61 -1.69 4.96
N ARG A 235 30.45 -1.01 4.92
CA ARG A 235 30.11 -0.01 5.95
C ARG A 235 29.87 -0.66 7.30
N PHE A 236 29.21 -1.80 7.31
CA PHE A 236 28.97 -2.58 8.52
C PHE A 236 30.30 -3.03 9.16
N THR A 237 31.22 -3.60 8.38
CA THR A 237 32.53 -4.05 8.88
C THR A 237 33.42 -2.91 9.38
N GLN A 238 33.23 -1.69 8.85
CA GLN A 238 33.91 -0.47 9.31
C GLN A 238 33.25 0.18 10.53
N GLY A 239 32.23 -0.44 11.14
CA GLY A 239 31.52 0.14 12.29
C GLY A 239 30.66 1.36 11.96
N LYS A 240 30.40 1.63 10.68
CA LYS A 240 29.49 2.70 10.24
C LYS A 240 28.04 2.20 10.36
N LEU A 241 27.55 2.17 11.59
CA LEU A 241 26.29 1.56 12.08
C LEU A 241 24.97 2.08 11.49
N LYS A 242 24.99 3.00 10.51
CA LYS A 242 23.76 3.51 9.89
C LYS A 242 23.80 3.19 8.40
N CYS A 243 22.83 2.41 7.93
CA CYS A 243 22.51 2.18 6.51
C CYS A 243 22.10 3.48 5.76
N ARG A 244 22.63 4.64 6.12
CA ARG A 244 22.52 5.88 5.34
C ARG A 244 23.61 5.86 4.28
N SER A 245 23.32 5.30 3.12
CA SER A 245 24.25 5.27 1.97
C SER A 245 24.53 6.65 1.34
N PHE A 246 24.06 7.75 1.93
CA PHE A 246 24.36 9.11 1.49
C PHE A 246 25.48 9.71 2.34
N GLU A 247 26.71 9.42 1.94
CA GLU A 247 27.77 10.42 2.00
C GLU A 247 28.14 10.70 0.54
N PRO A 248 27.80 11.88 -0.02
CA PRO A 248 28.34 12.29 -1.30
C PRO A 248 29.86 12.38 -1.18
N ALA A 249 30.56 11.82 -2.17
CA ALA A 249 31.98 12.07 -2.36
C ALA A 249 32.20 13.51 -2.84
#